data_AF-A0A947B4U7-F1
#
_entry.id   AF-A0A947B4U7-F1
#
_cell.length_a   1.000
_cell.length_b   1.000
_cell.length_c   1.000
_cell.angle_alpha   90.00
_cell.angle_beta   90.00
_cell.angle_gamma   90.00
#
_symmetry.space_group_name_H-M   'P 1'
#
loop_
_entity.id
_entity.type
_entity.pdbx_description
1 polymer ?
#
loop_
_entity_poly.entity_id
_entity_poly.type
_entity_poly.pdbx_seq_one_letter_code
_entity_poly.pdbx_strand_id
1 'polypeptide(L)'
;GGGGLLLGSALISPGDLSRKEALTQRGRKAVRLILGCVPLLIVAGIVEGFFSPAHLPPWVKFLLAGLLLGLLLCYLLLPTSHNRPRRFTSK
;
A
#
# COMPACT_ATOMS: atom_id res chain seq x y z
N GLY A 1 0.47 0.35 -10.74
CA GLY A 1 0.31 -0.47 -11.95
C GLY A 1 -0.34 -1.82 -11.67
N GLY A 2 0.33 -2.74 -10.98
CA GLY A 2 -0.09 -4.14 -10.84
C GLY A 2 -1.49 -4.39 -10.25
N GLY A 3 -1.93 -3.61 -9.26
CA GLY A 3 -3.29 -3.74 -8.71
C GLY A 3 -4.41 -3.45 -9.72
N GLY A 4 -4.18 -2.52 -10.65
CA GLY A 4 -5.10 -2.20 -11.74
C GLY A 4 -5.13 -3.29 -12.81
N LEU A 5 -3.98 -3.90 -13.13
CA LEU A 5 -3.90 -5.07 -14.01
C LEU A 5 -4.58 -6.31 -13.37
N LEU A 6 -4.50 -6.47 -12.06
CA LEU A 6 -5.14 -7.55 -11.31
C LEU A 6 -6.68 -7.40 -11.26
N LEU A 7 -7.18 -6.17 -11.23
CA LEU A 7 -8.60 -5.84 -11.40
C LEU A 7 -9.06 -6.00 -12.88
N GLY A 8 -8.28 -5.49 -13.82
CA GLY A 8 -8.57 -5.56 -15.26
C GLY A 8 -8.61 -7.00 -15.78
N SER A 9 -7.67 -7.84 -15.33
CA SER A 9 -7.71 -9.28 -15.62
C SER A 9 -8.96 -9.97 -15.05
N ALA A 10 -9.55 -9.46 -13.97
CA ALA A 10 -10.80 -9.99 -13.40
C ALA A 10 -12.01 -9.67 -14.29
N LEU A 11 -11.98 -8.53 -14.98
CA LEU A 11 -13.03 -8.09 -15.90
C LEU A 11 -12.93 -8.76 -17.26
N ILE A 12 -11.71 -8.93 -17.77
CA ILE A 12 -11.44 -9.48 -19.11
C ILE A 12 -11.57 -11.01 -19.11
N SER A 13 -11.08 -11.70 -18.08
CA SER A 13 -11.15 -13.18 -17.99
C SER A 13 -11.48 -13.64 -16.55
N PRO A 14 -12.78 -13.66 -16.20
CA PRO A 14 -13.25 -14.04 -14.86
C PRO A 14 -13.23 -15.56 -14.59
N GLY A 15 -13.07 -16.40 -15.62
CA GLY A 15 -13.15 -17.87 -15.48
C GLY A 15 -14.58 -18.34 -15.19
N ASP A 16 -14.74 -19.27 -14.25
CA ASP A 16 -16.04 -19.85 -13.85
C ASP A 16 -16.88 -18.98 -12.90
N LEU A 17 -16.37 -17.81 -12.52
CA LEU A 17 -17.06 -16.89 -11.60
C LEU A 17 -17.84 -15.81 -12.36
N SER A 18 -18.97 -15.39 -11.79
CA SER A 18 -19.67 -14.18 -12.27
C SER A 18 -18.72 -12.99 -12.26
N ARG A 19 -18.79 -12.13 -13.30
CA ARG A 19 -17.93 -10.93 -13.42
C ARG A 19 -17.91 -10.07 -12.16
N LYS A 20 -19.05 -9.96 -11.44
CA LYS A 20 -19.14 -9.23 -10.17
C LYS A 20 -18.39 -9.92 -9.04
N GLU A 21 -18.45 -11.24 -8.96
CA GLU A 21 -17.79 -12.04 -7.92
C GLU A 21 -16.27 -12.09 -8.14
N ALA A 22 -15.84 -12.31 -9.38
CA ALA A 22 -14.43 -12.27 -9.76
C ALA A 22 -13.80 -10.89 -9.46
N LEU A 23 -14.53 -9.81 -9.76
CA LEU A 23 -14.09 -8.44 -9.47
C LEU A 23 -14.00 -8.18 -7.96
N THR A 24 -14.98 -8.63 -7.18
CA THR A 24 -14.97 -8.45 -5.72
C THR A 24 -13.80 -9.22 -5.09
N GLN A 25 -13.56 -10.44 -5.55
CA GLN A 25 -12.49 -11.29 -5.01
C GLN A 25 -11.09 -10.76 -5.35
N ARG A 26 -10.83 -10.41 -6.61
CA ARG A 26 -9.53 -9.82 -7.03
C ARG A 26 -9.40 -8.37 -6.55
N GLY A 27 -10.50 -7.62 -6.48
CA GLY A 27 -10.54 -6.27 -5.95
C GLY A 27 -10.19 -6.18 -4.47
N ARG A 28 -10.59 -7.16 -3.66
CA ARG A 28 -10.18 -7.21 -2.25
C ARG A 28 -8.67 -7.37 -2.07
N LYS A 29 -7.97 -8.03 -3.00
CA LYS A 29 -6.50 -8.09 -3.04
C LYS A 29 -5.91 -6.76 -3.51
N ALA A 30 -6.48 -6.13 -4.53
CA ALA A 30 -6.05 -4.83 -5.02
C ALA A 30 -6.22 -3.73 -3.95
N VAL A 31 -7.32 -3.74 -3.18
CA VAL A 31 -7.56 -2.81 -2.07
C VAL A 31 -6.50 -2.97 -0.97
N ARG A 32 -6.05 -4.20 -0.65
CA ARG A 32 -4.94 -4.41 0.28
C ARG A 32 -3.63 -3.79 -0.20
N LEU A 33 -3.35 -3.85 -1.50
CA LEU A 33 -2.17 -3.21 -2.09
C LEU A 33 -2.29 -1.68 -2.01
N ILE A 34 -3.47 -1.13 -2.33
CA ILE A 34 -3.74 0.31 -2.25
C ILE A 34 -3.59 0.79 -0.81
N LEU A 35 -4.13 0.08 0.17
CA LEU A 35 -4.00 0.42 1.59
C LEU A 35 -2.54 0.48 2.05
N GLY A 36 -1.64 -0.31 1.45
CA GLY A 36 -0.20 -0.18 1.69
C GLY A 36 0.45 1.02 1.00
N CYS A 37 -0.03 1.40 -0.19
CA CYS A 37 0.49 2.54 -0.94
C CYS A 37 -0.03 3.91 -0.46
N VAL A 38 -1.23 3.99 0.11
CA VAL A 38 -1.82 5.23 0.63
C VAL A 38 -0.92 5.95 1.64
N PRO A 39 -0.40 5.32 2.71
CA PRO A 39 0.49 6.00 3.65
C PRO A 39 1.80 6.46 2.99
N LEU A 40 2.34 5.68 2.04
CA LEU A 40 3.51 6.07 1.25
C LEU A 40 3.25 7.34 0.42
N LEU A 41 2.07 7.44 -0.20
CA LEU A 41 1.68 8.61 -0.98
C LEU A 41 1.40 9.84 -0.12
N ILE A 42 0.84 9.66 1.09
CA ILE A 42 0.65 10.75 2.04
C ILE A 42 2.01 11.31 2.46
N VAL A 43 2.98 10.45 2.80
CA VAL A 43 4.35 10.87 3.11
C VAL A 43 4.98 11.59 1.93
N ALA A 44 4.89 11.03 0.72
CA ALA A 44 5.43 11.64 -0.49
C ALA A 44 4.80 13.02 -0.77
N GLY A 45 3.48 13.16 -0.62
CA GLY A 45 2.76 14.43 -0.81
C GLY A 45 3.12 15.49 0.24
N ILE A 46 3.34 15.10 1.50
CA ILE A 46 3.83 16.01 2.54
C ILE A 46 5.26 16.45 2.23
N VAL A 47 6.14 15.52 1.83
CA VAL A 47 7.50 15.87 1.42
C VAL A 47 7.44 16.85 0.25
N GLU A 48 6.75 16.52 -0.83
CA GLU A 48 6.71 17.38 -2.02
C GLU A 48 6.05 18.74 -1.74
N GLY A 49 4.96 18.76 -0.98
CA GLY A 49 4.21 19.99 -0.65
C GLY A 49 4.97 20.96 0.28
N PHE A 50 5.79 20.45 1.19
CA PHE A 50 6.52 21.28 2.16
C PHE A 50 7.99 21.49 1.79
N PHE A 51 8.65 20.55 1.11
CA PHE A 51 10.06 20.69 0.72
C PHE A 51 10.29 21.40 -0.60
N SER A 52 9.43 21.17 -1.59
CA SER A 52 9.62 21.70 -2.94
C SER A 52 9.59 23.24 -2.98
N PRO A 53 8.73 23.94 -2.19
CA PRO A 53 8.75 25.40 -2.17
C PRO A 53 9.68 26.03 -1.10
N ALA A 54 10.17 25.26 -0.12
CA ALA A 54 10.90 25.82 1.02
C ALA A 54 12.34 26.24 0.68
N HIS A 55 12.64 27.55 0.72
CA HIS A 55 14.01 28.09 0.69
C HIS A 55 14.68 28.01 2.07
N LEU A 56 14.70 26.82 2.68
CA LEU A 56 15.25 26.55 4.03
C LEU A 56 16.63 25.86 3.93
N PRO A 57 17.54 26.09 4.91
CA PRO A 57 18.89 25.54 4.90
C PRO A 57 18.89 24.00 4.76
N PRO A 58 19.75 23.42 3.89
CA PRO A 58 19.64 22.02 3.47
C PRO A 58 19.65 20.98 4.60
N TRP A 59 20.31 21.26 5.72
CA TRP A 59 20.52 20.26 6.78
C TRP A 59 19.27 19.89 7.57
N VAL A 60 18.38 20.84 7.86
CA VAL A 60 17.14 20.57 8.62
C VAL A 60 16.19 19.70 7.80
N LYS A 61 16.20 19.94 6.49
CA LYS A 61 15.51 19.12 5.49
C LYS A 61 15.97 17.65 5.57
N PHE A 62 17.26 17.37 5.41
CA PHE A 62 17.74 15.97 5.45
C PHE A 62 17.47 15.26 6.79
N LEU A 63 17.54 15.96 7.92
CA LEU A 63 17.20 15.41 9.24
C LEU A 63 15.73 14.98 9.34
N LEU A 64 14.79 15.83 8.90
CA LEU A 64 13.37 15.53 8.95
C LEU A 64 12.99 14.41 7.98
N ALA A 65 13.57 14.42 6.78
CA ALA A 65 13.38 13.34 5.81
C ALA A 65 13.91 12.00 6.33
N GLY A 66 15.09 11.99 6.97
CA GLY A 66 15.66 10.80 7.60
C GLY A 66 14.82 10.27 8.75
N LEU A 67 14.24 11.16 9.57
CA LEU A 67 13.36 10.77 10.67
C LEU A 67 12.05 10.13 10.17
N LEU A 68 11.40 10.75 9.17
CA LEU A 68 10.18 10.18 8.57
C LEU A 68 10.45 8.86 7.86
N LEU A 69 11.58 8.75 7.16
CA LEU A 69 12.01 7.50 6.54
C LEU A 69 12.28 6.43 7.60
N GLY A 70 12.93 6.78 8.70
CA GLY A 70 13.17 5.88 9.83
C GLY A 70 11.87 5.38 10.47
N LEU A 71 10.88 6.26 10.65
CA LEU A 71 9.54 5.90 11.12
C LEU A 71 8.79 5.00 10.14
N LEU A 72 8.86 5.30 8.84
CA LEU A 72 8.26 4.47 7.78
C LEU A 72 8.91 3.09 7.73
N LEU A 73 10.24 3.01 7.78
CA LEU A 73 10.98 1.76 7.84
C LEU A 73 10.66 1.01 9.12
N CYS A 74 10.57 1.68 10.25
CA CYS A 74 10.15 1.08 11.51
C CYS A 74 8.75 0.47 11.36
N TYR A 75 7.77 1.21 10.83
CA TYR A 75 6.42 0.70 10.57
C TYR A 75 6.38 -0.48 9.59
N LEU A 76 7.21 -0.44 8.53
CA LEU A 76 7.27 -1.49 7.51
C LEU A 76 7.99 -2.76 8.00
N LEU A 77 9.06 -2.59 8.80
CA LEU A 77 9.88 -3.67 9.34
C LEU A 77 9.33 -4.24 10.64
N LEU A 78 8.55 -3.46 11.40
CA LEU A 78 7.78 -3.95 12.53
C LEU A 78 6.84 -5.04 11.99
N PRO A 79 7.04 -6.31 12.39
CA PRO A 79 6.13 -7.37 12.03
C PRO A 79 4.82 -7.06 12.77
N THR A 80 3.91 -6.36 12.10
CA THR A 80 2.51 -6.36 12.52
C THR A 80 2.07 -7.80 12.33
N SER A 81 2.19 -8.58 13.40
CA SER A 81 1.84 -9.98 13.45
C SER A 81 0.37 -10.09 13.04
N HIS A 82 0.15 -10.30 11.75
CA HIS A 82 -1.15 -10.65 11.25
C HIS A 82 -1.32 -12.12 11.58
N ASN A 83 -1.71 -12.38 12.84
CA ASN A 83 -2.22 -13.65 13.31
C ASN A 83 -3.39 -14.05 12.41
N ARG A 84 -3.10 -14.84 11.37
CA ARG A 84 -4.14 -15.58 10.67
C ARG A 84 -4.46 -16.80 11.51
N PRO A 85 -5.66 -16.92 12.09
CA PRO A 85 -6.09 -18.19 12.66
C PRO A 85 -6.06 -19.23 11.53
N ARG A 86 -5.23 -20.26 11.69
CA ARG A 86 -5.24 -21.43 10.82
C ARG A 86 -6.56 -22.16 11.04
N ARG A 87 -7.55 -21.91 10.19
CA ARG A 87 -8.65 -22.85 9.99
C ARG A 87 -8.24 -23.85 8.93
N PHE A 88 -7.63 -24.94 9.36
CA PHE A 88 -7.71 -26.19 8.61
C PHE A 88 -8.79 -27.04 9.25
N THR A 89 -9.91 -27.12 8.53
CA THR A 89 -10.95 -28.11 8.73
C THR A 89 -10.54 -29.38 7.99
N SER A 90 -10.56 -30.51 8.68
CA SER A 90 -10.55 -31.88 8.15
C SER A 90 -10.90 -32.78 9.34
N LYS A 91 -11.91 -33.65 9.35
CA LYS A 91 -12.77 -34.23 8.31
C LYS A 91 -14.24 -34.12 8.72
#